data_AF-E9AWM4-F1
#
_entry.id   AF-E9AWM4-F1
#
_cell.length_a   1.000
_cell.length_b   1.000
_cell.length_c   1.000
_cell.angle_alpha   90.00
_cell.angle_beta   90.00
_cell.angle_gamma   90.00
#
_symmetry.space_group_name_H-M   'P 1'
#
loop_
_entity.id
_entity.type
_entity.pdbx_description
1 polymer ?
#
loop_
_entity_poly.entity_id
_entity_poly.type
_entity_poly.pdbx_seq_one_letter_code
_entity_poly.pdbx_strand_id
1 'polypeptide(L)'
;MEVYVHTLRLRVRDAAHLCWTAAFPSDRPSGVYSVYTCIINGSLLAWSFAVVLSHPCETVAGRWVYAGMAHCFINMIFAVLVVVLTRRQIAAGIPEEMSQWLVCFSNPLIAVYSLYVVWEILWIIAVGQFSDGNPHTTCSSHLSVQVAFLVFYLLVGFFLFYSTLITERWRRPRWRRLAAMRHDYLHRTRSRYTVRWNDEYTSVDGDGEPVDLDRVGMSPLDATERTTTLDYASITDDSTTAAGDGRYRDSRDARG
;
A
#
# COMPACT_ATOMS: atom_id res chain seq x y z
N MET A 1 42.36 -9.34 -4.12
CA MET A 1 41.47 -8.37 -4.80
C MET A 1 40.14 -9.01 -5.20
N GLU A 2 40.13 -10.22 -5.77
CA GLU A 2 38.92 -10.96 -6.17
C GLU A 2 37.92 -11.23 -5.02
N VAL A 3 38.40 -11.61 -3.83
CA VAL A 3 37.54 -11.85 -2.66
C VAL A 3 36.73 -10.60 -2.29
N TYR A 4 37.35 -9.43 -2.36
CA TYR A 4 36.70 -8.16 -2.02
C TYR A 4 35.61 -7.79 -3.04
N VAL A 5 35.86 -8.02 -4.34
CA VAL A 5 34.88 -7.81 -5.41
C VAL A 5 33.71 -8.77 -5.28
N HIS A 6 33.97 -10.03 -4.91
CA HIS A 6 32.92 -11.03 -4.73
C HIS A 6 32.03 -10.72 -3.51
N THR A 7 32.60 -10.27 -2.39
CA THR A 7 31.84 -9.84 -1.21
C THR A 7 31.02 -8.59 -1.50
N LEU A 8 31.57 -7.61 -2.23
CA LEU A 8 30.85 -6.41 -2.62
C LEU A 8 29.65 -6.74 -3.53
N ARG A 9 29.85 -7.64 -4.50
CA ARG A 9 28.79 -8.08 -5.42
C ARG A 9 27.64 -8.78 -4.68
N LEU A 10 27.95 -9.61 -3.69
CA LEU A 10 26.93 -10.27 -2.85
C LEU A 10 26.15 -9.25 -2.03
N ARG A 11 26.80 -8.30 -1.37
CA ARG A 11 26.12 -7.24 -0.59
C ARG A 11 25.22 -6.36 -1.45
N VAL A 12 25.65 -6.00 -2.66
CA VAL A 12 24.82 -5.23 -3.60
C VAL A 12 23.61 -6.05 -4.04
N ARG A 13 23.79 -7.36 -4.32
CA ARG A 13 22.69 -8.26 -4.67
C ARG A 13 21.69 -8.39 -3.53
N ASP A 14 22.16 -8.57 -2.30
CA ASP A 14 21.30 -8.72 -1.12
C ASP A 14 20.53 -7.42 -0.83
N ALA A 15 21.21 -6.27 -0.92
CA ALA A 15 20.58 -4.97 -0.80
C ALA A 15 19.54 -4.73 -1.91
N ALA A 16 19.86 -5.09 -3.15
CA ALA A 16 18.93 -5.00 -4.27
C ALA A 16 17.72 -5.93 -4.08
N HIS A 17 17.93 -7.14 -3.58
CA HIS A 17 16.86 -8.09 -3.28
C HIS A 17 15.97 -7.58 -2.14
N LEU A 18 16.55 -7.03 -1.07
CA LEU A 18 15.81 -6.38 0.02
C LEU A 18 14.99 -5.19 -0.46
N CYS A 19 15.56 -4.32 -1.32
CA CYS A 19 14.82 -3.22 -1.92
C CYS A 19 13.69 -3.73 -2.82
N TRP A 20 13.95 -4.78 -3.61
CA TRP A 20 12.96 -5.38 -4.49
C TRP A 20 11.78 -5.97 -3.73
N THR A 21 12.03 -6.77 -2.69
CA THR A 21 10.97 -7.37 -1.87
C THR A 21 10.23 -6.34 -1.02
N ALA A 22 10.90 -5.26 -0.61
CA ALA A 22 10.25 -4.12 0.04
C ALA A 22 9.36 -3.32 -0.92
N ALA A 23 9.79 -3.14 -2.17
CA ALA A 23 9.07 -2.41 -3.21
C ALA A 23 7.89 -3.22 -3.78
N PHE A 24 8.10 -4.51 -4.04
CA PHE A 24 7.12 -5.42 -4.63
C PHE A 24 6.83 -6.61 -3.71
N PRO A 25 6.22 -6.36 -2.55
CA PRO A 25 5.86 -7.43 -1.64
C PRO A 25 4.70 -8.26 -2.23
N SER A 26 4.74 -9.56 -2.02
CA SER A 26 3.74 -10.51 -2.54
C SER A 26 2.43 -10.52 -1.72
N ASP A 27 2.50 -10.08 -0.46
CA ASP A 27 1.47 -10.18 0.57
C ASP A 27 0.70 -8.87 0.81
N ARG A 28 1.16 -7.75 0.25
CA ARG A 28 0.60 -6.40 0.48
C ARG A 28 0.76 -5.52 -0.76
N PRO A 29 0.00 -4.42 -0.88
CA PRO A 29 0.17 -3.47 -1.97
C PRO A 29 1.60 -2.89 -1.98
N SER A 30 2.12 -2.74 -3.19
CA SER A 30 3.43 -2.16 -3.45
C SER A 30 3.52 -0.74 -2.90
N GLY A 31 4.64 -0.44 -2.23
CA GLY A 31 4.96 0.92 -1.78
C GLY A 31 5.52 1.81 -2.88
N VAL A 32 5.72 1.28 -4.11
CA VAL A 32 6.41 1.97 -5.20
C VAL A 32 5.73 3.28 -5.57
N TYR A 33 4.40 3.32 -5.58
CA TYR A 33 3.65 4.56 -5.80
C TYR A 33 4.03 5.64 -4.77
N SER A 34 4.01 5.32 -3.48
CA SER A 34 4.36 6.28 -2.42
C SER A 34 5.82 6.72 -2.50
N VAL A 35 6.75 5.81 -2.76
CA VAL A 35 8.17 6.14 -2.93
C VAL A 35 8.36 7.07 -4.13
N TYR A 36 7.76 6.74 -5.28
CA TYR A 36 7.77 7.58 -6.47
C TYR A 36 7.22 8.98 -6.19
N THR A 37 6.03 9.07 -5.56
CA THR A 37 5.41 10.35 -5.20
C THR A 37 6.32 11.19 -4.33
N CYS A 38 6.92 10.60 -3.29
CA CYS A 38 7.82 11.32 -2.38
C CYS A 38 9.08 11.82 -3.08
N ILE A 39 9.70 11.02 -3.94
CA ILE A 39 10.92 11.43 -4.66
C ILE A 39 10.62 12.57 -5.62
N ILE A 40 9.60 12.43 -6.47
CA ILE A 40 9.29 13.43 -7.50
C ILE A 40 8.82 14.74 -6.87
N ASN A 41 7.82 14.68 -5.97
CA ASN A 41 7.27 15.88 -5.34
C ASN A 41 8.26 16.52 -4.37
N GLY A 42 9.06 15.72 -3.64
CA GLY A 42 10.11 16.23 -2.77
C GLY A 42 11.21 16.97 -3.55
N SER A 43 11.62 16.42 -4.69
CA SER A 43 12.64 17.04 -5.55
C SER A 43 12.12 18.35 -6.16
N LEU A 44 10.90 18.36 -6.69
CA LEU A 44 10.27 19.55 -7.24
C LEU A 44 10.09 20.64 -6.17
N LEU A 45 9.68 20.24 -4.96
CA LEU A 45 9.49 21.13 -3.83
C LEU A 45 10.82 21.79 -3.43
N ALA A 46 11.89 21.01 -3.26
CA ALA A 46 13.21 21.53 -2.92
C ALA A 46 13.73 22.52 -3.98
N TRP A 47 13.56 22.19 -5.26
CA TRP A 47 13.92 23.09 -6.35
C TRP A 47 13.08 24.37 -6.34
N SER A 48 11.77 24.25 -6.14
CA SER A 48 10.86 25.40 -6.09
C SER A 48 11.19 26.34 -4.94
N PHE A 49 11.53 25.80 -3.76
CA PHE A 49 12.05 26.61 -2.65
C PHE A 49 13.31 27.39 -3.05
N ALA A 50 14.27 26.73 -3.70
CA ALA A 50 15.49 27.40 -4.15
C ALA A 50 15.19 28.55 -5.13
N VAL A 51 14.25 28.36 -6.07
CA VAL A 51 13.88 29.39 -7.05
C VAL A 51 13.21 30.59 -6.36
N VAL A 52 12.22 30.35 -5.50
CA VAL A 52 11.48 31.41 -4.80
C VAL A 52 12.38 32.23 -3.88
N LEU A 53 13.36 31.61 -3.22
CA LEU A 53 14.31 32.32 -2.35
C LEU A 53 15.36 33.11 -3.15
N SER A 54 15.70 32.67 -4.36
CA SER A 54 16.79 33.26 -5.14
C SER A 54 16.34 34.43 -6.02
N HIS A 55 15.06 34.52 -6.38
CA HIS A 55 14.56 35.51 -7.33
C HIS A 55 13.29 36.18 -6.81
N PRO A 56 13.17 37.53 -6.89
CA PRO A 56 11.93 38.20 -6.57
C PRO A 56 10.89 37.88 -7.65
N CYS A 57 9.92 37.03 -7.31
CA CYS A 57 8.76 36.79 -8.17
C CYS A 57 7.77 37.95 -8.06
N GLU A 58 7.11 38.28 -9.18
CA GLU A 58 5.89 39.08 -9.13
C GLU A 58 4.85 38.41 -8.21
N THR A 59 4.08 39.22 -7.49
CA THR A 59 3.14 38.74 -6.47
C THR A 59 2.14 37.71 -7.01
N VAL A 60 1.68 37.87 -8.26
CA VAL A 60 0.75 36.94 -8.91
C VAL A 60 1.43 35.62 -9.28
N ALA A 61 2.59 35.67 -9.96
CA ALA A 61 3.34 34.48 -10.32
C ALA A 61 3.81 33.71 -9.07
N GLY A 62 4.24 34.43 -8.03
CA GLY A 62 4.63 33.84 -6.74
C GLY A 62 3.48 33.05 -6.10
N ARG A 63 2.25 33.56 -6.11
CA ARG A 63 1.08 32.83 -5.58
C ARG A 63 0.85 31.50 -6.30
N TRP A 64 0.98 31.48 -7.63
CA TRP A 64 0.89 30.24 -8.40
C TRP A 64 2.01 29.28 -8.04
N VAL A 65 3.26 29.75 -7.90
CA VAL A 65 4.39 28.90 -7.51
C VAL A 65 4.16 28.29 -6.12
N TYR A 66 3.70 29.07 -5.15
CA TYR A 66 3.36 28.58 -3.81
C TYR A 66 2.21 27.56 -3.83
N ALA A 67 1.21 27.77 -4.69
CA ALA A 67 0.14 26.77 -4.88
C ALA A 67 0.73 25.46 -5.43
N GLY A 68 1.60 25.51 -6.43
CA GLY A 68 2.33 24.34 -6.96
C GLY A 68 3.15 23.61 -5.90
N MET A 69 3.82 24.36 -5.01
CA MET A 69 4.53 23.80 -3.86
C MET A 69 3.59 23.14 -2.85
N ALA A 70 2.42 23.74 -2.58
CA ALA A 70 1.40 23.14 -1.74
C ALA A 70 0.87 21.83 -2.35
N HIS A 71 0.73 21.76 -3.68
CA HIS A 71 0.37 20.52 -4.36
C HIS A 71 1.39 19.40 -4.10
N CYS A 72 2.69 19.71 -4.14
CA CYS A 72 3.75 18.76 -3.82
C CYS A 72 3.60 18.18 -2.40
N PHE A 73 3.35 19.03 -1.41
CA PHE A 73 3.16 18.59 -0.03
C PHE A 73 1.94 17.68 0.12
N ILE A 74 0.80 18.10 -0.44
CA ILE A 74 -0.45 17.36 -0.35
C ILE A 74 -0.29 15.98 -0.99
N ASN A 75 0.31 15.90 -2.19
CA ASN A 75 0.58 14.64 -2.88
C ASN A 75 1.43 13.68 -2.04
N MET A 76 2.51 14.16 -1.42
CA MET A 76 3.35 13.33 -0.54
C MET A 76 2.56 12.75 0.64
N ILE A 77 1.78 13.59 1.33
CA ILE A 77 0.97 13.16 2.48
C ILE A 77 -0.06 12.12 2.05
N PHE A 78 -0.81 12.39 0.98
CA PHE A 78 -1.83 11.46 0.50
C PHE A 78 -1.25 10.14 0.02
N ALA A 79 -0.10 10.14 -0.66
CA ALA A 79 0.49 8.89 -1.11
C ALA A 79 0.91 7.97 0.04
N VAL A 80 1.44 8.52 1.12
CA VAL A 80 1.73 7.75 2.35
C VAL A 80 0.43 7.27 3.00
N LEU A 81 -0.57 8.14 3.15
CA LEU A 81 -1.86 7.79 3.76
C LEU A 81 -2.58 6.68 3.00
N VAL A 82 -2.60 6.75 1.67
CA VAL A 82 -3.21 5.72 0.81
C VAL A 82 -2.59 4.35 1.11
N VAL A 83 -1.26 4.24 1.13
CA VAL A 83 -0.59 2.96 1.43
C VAL A 83 -0.92 2.47 2.85
N VAL A 84 -0.89 3.36 3.84
CA VAL A 84 -1.21 3.00 5.23
C VAL A 84 -2.65 2.51 5.37
N LEU A 85 -3.60 3.22 4.76
CA LEU A 85 -5.02 2.92 4.85
C LEU A 85 -5.37 1.64 4.09
N THR A 86 -4.84 1.44 2.89
CA THR A 86 -5.04 0.19 2.15
C THR A 86 -4.47 -0.99 2.92
N ARG A 87 -3.29 -0.86 3.53
CA ARG A 87 -2.73 -1.91 4.41
C ARG A 87 -3.61 -2.19 5.63
N ARG A 88 -4.17 -1.17 6.27
CA ARG A 88 -5.11 -1.33 7.40
C ARG A 88 -6.40 -2.03 6.96
N GLN A 89 -6.95 -1.67 5.81
CA GLN A 89 -8.13 -2.34 5.25
C GLN A 89 -7.86 -3.81 4.95
N ILE A 90 -6.69 -4.14 4.39
CA ILE A 90 -6.27 -5.53 4.17
C ILE A 90 -6.15 -6.29 5.50
N ALA A 91 -5.58 -5.66 6.54
CA ALA A 91 -5.46 -6.26 7.86
C ALA A 91 -6.81 -6.46 8.56
N ALA A 92 -7.81 -5.62 8.28
CA ALA A 92 -9.18 -5.79 8.77
C ALA A 92 -9.95 -6.91 8.04
N GLY A 93 -9.43 -7.38 6.90
CA GLY A 93 -10.10 -8.35 6.05
C GLY A 93 -11.12 -7.68 5.13
N ILE A 94 -11.18 -8.15 3.87
CA ILE A 94 -12.03 -7.57 2.85
C ILE A 94 -12.89 -8.69 2.24
N PRO A 95 -14.24 -8.60 2.27
CA PRO A 95 -15.13 -9.66 1.76
C PRO A 95 -14.88 -9.94 0.28
N GLU A 96 -14.95 -11.19 -0.15
CA GLU A 96 -14.62 -11.59 -1.54
C GLU A 96 -15.57 -10.96 -2.58
N GLU A 97 -16.82 -10.74 -2.18
CA GLU A 97 -17.89 -10.15 -3.00
C GLU A 97 -17.59 -8.71 -3.45
N MET A 98 -16.77 -7.98 -2.69
CA MET A 98 -16.47 -6.57 -2.99
C MET A 98 -15.54 -6.42 -4.20
N SER A 99 -15.97 -5.60 -5.16
CA SER A 99 -15.13 -5.18 -6.30
C SER A 99 -13.94 -4.36 -5.83
N GLN A 100 -12.81 -4.44 -6.53
CA GLN A 100 -11.57 -3.74 -6.13
C GLN A 100 -11.75 -2.21 -6.13
N TRP A 101 -12.54 -1.69 -7.07
CA TRP A 101 -12.91 -0.27 -7.12
C TRP A 101 -13.73 0.14 -5.91
N LEU A 102 -14.71 -0.67 -5.51
CA LEU A 102 -15.51 -0.39 -4.32
C LEU A 102 -14.65 -0.42 -3.06
N VAL A 103 -13.70 -1.36 -2.95
CA VAL A 103 -12.72 -1.37 -1.84
C VAL A 103 -11.90 -0.08 -1.83
N CYS A 104 -11.40 0.34 -2.98
CA CYS A 104 -10.61 1.56 -3.10
C CYS A 104 -11.43 2.81 -2.70
N PHE A 105 -12.65 2.96 -3.21
CA PHE A 105 -13.51 4.12 -2.93
C PHE A 105 -14.33 4.02 -1.63
N SER A 106 -14.32 2.87 -0.95
CA SER A 106 -14.91 2.74 0.39
C SER A 106 -14.19 3.61 1.42
N ASN A 107 -12.95 4.02 1.13
CA ASN A 107 -12.21 4.92 1.97
C ASN A 107 -12.55 6.38 1.64
N PRO A 108 -13.13 7.16 2.56
CA PRO A 108 -13.48 8.55 2.29
C PRO A 108 -12.25 9.40 1.94
N LEU A 109 -11.06 9.07 2.46
CA LEU A 109 -9.84 9.79 2.13
C LEU A 109 -9.40 9.60 0.67
N ILE A 110 -9.67 8.43 0.08
CA ILE A 110 -9.39 8.19 -1.35
C ILE A 110 -10.37 8.97 -2.23
N ALA A 111 -11.63 9.07 -1.82
CA ALA A 111 -12.63 9.91 -2.51
C ALA A 111 -12.24 11.39 -2.46
N VAL A 112 -11.84 11.91 -1.29
CA VAL A 112 -11.33 13.28 -1.13
C VAL A 112 -10.09 13.50 -1.98
N TYR A 113 -9.15 12.56 -2.00
CA TYR A 113 -7.96 12.67 -2.86
C TYR A 113 -8.32 12.68 -4.35
N SER A 114 -9.33 11.92 -4.76
CA SER A 114 -9.78 11.90 -6.16
C SER A 114 -10.37 13.26 -6.58
N LEU A 115 -11.14 13.92 -5.70
CA LEU A 115 -11.61 15.29 -5.92
C LEU A 115 -10.45 16.28 -5.97
N TYR A 116 -9.45 16.09 -5.12
CA TYR A 116 -8.23 16.89 -5.12
C TYR A 116 -7.44 16.74 -6.43
N VAL A 117 -7.34 15.53 -7.00
CA VAL A 117 -6.69 15.31 -8.31
C VAL A 117 -7.45 16.06 -9.42
N VAL A 118 -8.78 16.09 -9.39
CA VAL A 118 -9.56 16.92 -10.33
C VAL A 118 -9.22 18.40 -10.17
N TRP A 119 -9.12 18.88 -8.94
CA TRP A 119 -8.69 20.25 -8.65
C TRP A 119 -7.26 20.54 -9.15
N GLU A 120 -6.35 19.59 -9.01
CA GLU A 120 -4.96 19.69 -9.49
C GLU A 120 -4.89 19.79 -11.03
N ILE A 121 -5.75 19.06 -11.75
CA ILE A 121 -5.89 19.18 -13.21
C ILE A 121 -6.39 20.58 -13.59
N LEU A 122 -7.41 21.10 -12.89
CA LEU A 122 -7.91 22.46 -13.14
C LEU A 122 -6.82 23.52 -12.89
N TRP A 123 -6.02 23.33 -11.84
CA TRP A 123 -4.87 24.19 -11.55
C TRP A 123 -3.82 24.15 -12.66
N ILE A 124 -3.46 22.95 -13.17
CA ILE A 124 -2.53 22.79 -14.30
C ILE A 124 -3.02 23.59 -15.53
N ILE A 125 -4.30 23.45 -15.87
CA ILE A 125 -4.88 24.15 -17.02
C ILE A 125 -4.81 25.67 -16.82
N ALA A 126 -5.20 26.15 -15.64
CA ALA A 126 -5.19 27.57 -15.32
C ALA A 126 -3.77 28.17 -15.36
N VAL A 127 -2.77 27.46 -14.82
CA VAL A 127 -1.36 27.90 -14.85
C VAL A 127 -0.79 27.86 -16.26
N GLY A 128 -1.17 26.87 -17.08
CA GLY A 128 -0.78 26.82 -18.50
C GLY A 128 -1.24 28.08 -19.23
N GLN A 129 -2.52 28.43 -19.10
CA GLN A 129 -3.07 29.65 -19.70
C GLN A 129 -2.41 30.93 -19.17
N PHE A 130 -2.11 30.99 -17.88
CA PHE A 130 -1.41 32.12 -17.29
C PHE A 130 0.02 32.29 -17.83
N SER A 131 0.74 31.17 -18.00
CA SER A 131 2.14 31.15 -18.44
C SER A 131 2.26 31.56 -19.92
N ASP A 132 1.33 31.12 -20.76
CA ASP A 132 1.24 31.52 -22.17
C ASP A 132 1.04 33.03 -22.33
N GLY A 133 0.29 33.65 -21.42
CA GLY A 133 0.05 35.10 -21.41
C GLY A 133 1.20 35.93 -20.83
N ASN A 134 2.17 35.32 -20.12
CA ASN A 134 3.25 36.03 -19.42
C ASN A 134 4.62 35.34 -19.58
N PRO A 135 5.17 35.21 -20.81
CA PRO A 135 6.32 34.34 -21.09
C PRO A 135 7.71 34.88 -20.66
N HIS A 136 7.79 35.98 -19.88
CA HIS A 136 9.06 36.72 -19.73
C HIS A 136 9.63 36.81 -18.30
N THR A 137 9.08 36.09 -17.31
CA THR A 137 9.62 36.06 -15.94
C THR A 137 10.20 34.70 -15.56
N THR A 138 11.26 34.69 -14.77
CA THR A 138 11.88 33.44 -14.25
C THR A 138 10.86 32.56 -13.54
N CYS A 139 9.93 33.17 -12.79
CA CYS A 139 8.89 32.43 -12.07
C CYS A 139 7.81 31.87 -13.00
N SER A 140 7.48 32.56 -14.10
CA SER A 140 6.60 32.01 -15.15
C SER A 140 7.25 30.81 -15.87
N SER A 141 8.55 30.91 -16.17
CA SER A 141 9.29 29.76 -16.71
C SER A 141 9.33 28.59 -15.72
N HIS A 142 9.49 28.85 -14.41
CA HIS A 142 9.45 27.81 -13.38
C HIS A 142 8.07 27.17 -13.22
N LEU A 143 6.99 27.96 -13.37
CA LEU A 143 5.61 27.44 -13.38
C LEU A 143 5.40 26.43 -14.50
N SER A 144 5.92 26.71 -15.70
CA SER A 144 5.85 25.77 -16.83
C SER A 144 6.57 24.45 -16.51
N VAL A 145 7.71 24.51 -15.83
CA VAL A 145 8.44 23.32 -15.35
C VAL A 145 7.63 22.57 -14.29
N GLN A 146 7.05 23.28 -13.31
CA GLN A 146 6.17 22.65 -12.30
C GLN A 146 5.01 21.92 -12.96
N VAL A 147 4.35 22.54 -13.94
CA VAL A 147 3.26 21.92 -14.70
C VAL A 147 3.74 20.66 -15.41
N ALA A 148 4.87 20.70 -16.12
CA ALA A 148 5.42 19.54 -16.81
C ALA A 148 5.75 18.39 -15.84
N PHE A 149 6.35 18.70 -14.69
CA PHE A 149 6.61 17.71 -13.64
C PHE A 149 5.33 17.12 -13.07
N LEU A 150 4.30 17.94 -12.84
CA LEU A 150 3.03 17.48 -12.28
C LEU A 150 2.26 16.59 -13.27
N VAL A 151 2.27 16.94 -14.55
CA VAL A 151 1.69 16.10 -15.62
C VAL A 151 2.41 14.76 -15.71
N PHE A 152 3.75 14.77 -15.71
CA PHE A 152 4.53 13.53 -15.69
C PHE A 152 4.24 12.69 -14.44
N TYR A 153 4.18 13.35 -13.28
CA TYR A 153 3.80 12.75 -12.00
C TYR A 153 2.43 12.07 -12.08
N LEU A 154 1.42 12.74 -12.62
CA LEU A 154 0.06 12.19 -12.73
C LEU A 154 0.03 10.98 -13.67
N LEU A 155 0.70 11.03 -14.82
CA LEU A 155 0.71 9.93 -15.79
C LEU A 155 1.37 8.66 -15.21
N VAL A 156 2.59 8.79 -14.69
CA VAL A 156 3.32 7.66 -14.11
C VAL A 156 2.71 7.23 -12.79
N GLY A 157 2.27 8.19 -11.97
CA GLY A 157 1.58 7.95 -10.71
C GLY A 157 0.29 7.15 -10.90
N PHE A 158 -0.53 7.51 -11.89
CA PHE A 158 -1.74 6.77 -12.24
C PHE A 158 -1.41 5.34 -12.69
N PHE A 159 -0.40 5.18 -13.55
CA PHE A 159 0.05 3.85 -13.97
C PHE A 159 0.51 2.99 -12.78
N LEU A 160 1.36 3.54 -11.91
CA LEU A 160 1.84 2.84 -10.72
C LEU A 160 0.69 2.50 -9.76
N PHE A 161 -0.20 3.45 -9.49
CA PHE A 161 -1.35 3.25 -8.62
C PHE A 161 -2.28 2.17 -9.18
N TYR A 162 -2.63 2.25 -10.46
CA TYR A 162 -3.46 1.26 -11.15
C TYR A 162 -2.81 -0.13 -11.12
N SER A 163 -1.50 -0.20 -11.33
CA SER A 163 -0.76 -1.45 -11.26
C SER A 163 -0.91 -2.11 -9.88
N THR A 164 -0.89 -1.35 -8.79
CA THR A 164 -1.08 -1.92 -7.43
C THR A 164 -2.43 -2.61 -7.23
N LEU A 165 -3.45 -2.21 -8.00
CA LEU A 165 -4.79 -2.79 -7.92
C LEU A 165 -4.98 -3.99 -8.85
N ILE A 166 -4.21 -4.11 -9.94
CA ILE A 166 -4.49 -5.06 -11.04
C ILE A 166 -3.37 -6.09 -11.28
N THR A 167 -2.22 -5.98 -10.62
CA THR A 167 -1.05 -6.81 -10.97
C THR A 167 -1.06 -8.21 -10.35
N GLU A 168 -1.57 -9.18 -11.11
CA GLU A 168 -0.82 -10.34 -11.63
C GLU A 168 -1.42 -10.75 -12.99
N ARG A 169 -0.90 -10.25 -14.13
CA ARG A 169 -1.42 -10.62 -15.48
C ARG A 169 -2.95 -10.48 -15.62
N TRP A 170 -3.53 -9.36 -15.20
CA TRP A 170 -4.98 -9.11 -15.19
C TRP A 170 -5.78 -10.01 -14.24
N ARG A 171 -5.12 -10.70 -13.31
CA ARG A 171 -5.77 -11.49 -12.26
C ARG A 171 -5.85 -10.69 -10.96
N ARG A 172 -6.78 -11.11 -10.09
CA ARG A 172 -6.89 -10.60 -8.72
C ARG A 172 -5.53 -10.75 -8.01
N PRO A 173 -5.04 -9.71 -7.33
CA PRO A 173 -3.73 -9.75 -6.70
C PRO A 173 -3.72 -10.71 -5.50
N ARG A 174 -2.57 -11.34 -5.22
CA ARG A 174 -2.44 -12.36 -4.16
C ARG A 174 -2.87 -11.87 -2.78
N TRP A 175 -2.52 -10.62 -2.44
CA TRP A 175 -2.94 -9.98 -1.20
C TRP A 175 -4.47 -9.91 -1.04
N ARG A 176 -5.24 -9.89 -2.15
CA ARG A 176 -6.70 -9.88 -2.11
C ARG A 176 -7.27 -11.21 -1.62
N ARG A 177 -6.64 -12.33 -2.01
CA ARG A 177 -7.03 -13.67 -1.57
C ARG A 177 -6.76 -13.84 -0.08
N LEU A 178 -5.60 -13.37 0.39
CA LEU A 178 -5.26 -13.31 1.81
C LEU A 178 -6.26 -12.46 2.62
N ALA A 179 -6.62 -11.28 2.11
CA ALA A 179 -7.60 -10.41 2.75
C ALA A 179 -9.00 -11.06 2.85
N ALA A 180 -9.42 -11.81 1.83
CA ALA A 180 -10.69 -12.54 1.82
C ALA A 180 -10.69 -13.69 2.83
N MET A 181 -9.65 -14.54 2.82
CA MET A 181 -9.52 -15.63 3.79
C MET A 181 -9.52 -15.11 5.25
N ARG A 182 -8.83 -14.00 5.49
CA ARG A 182 -8.81 -13.35 6.80
C ARG A 182 -10.18 -12.82 7.20
N HIS A 183 -10.92 -12.23 6.27
CA HIS A 183 -12.28 -11.78 6.52
C HIS A 183 -13.18 -12.95 6.94
N ASP A 184 -13.14 -14.07 6.21
CA ASP A 184 -13.92 -15.26 6.51
C ASP A 184 -13.57 -15.85 7.89
N TYR A 185 -12.28 -15.90 8.22
CA TYR A 185 -11.81 -16.36 9.52
C TYR A 185 -12.35 -15.49 10.67
N LEU A 186 -12.24 -14.16 10.53
CA LEU A 186 -12.74 -13.20 11.52
C LEU A 186 -14.27 -13.27 11.64
N HIS A 187 -14.99 -13.44 10.53
CA HIS A 187 -16.44 -13.56 10.55
C HIS A 187 -16.90 -14.86 11.22
N ARG A 188 -16.24 -15.99 10.93
CA ARG A 188 -16.56 -17.30 11.55
C ARG A 188 -16.19 -17.37 13.03
N THR A 189 -15.07 -16.78 13.44
CA THR A 189 -14.72 -16.72 14.87
C THR A 189 -15.72 -15.85 15.61
N ARG A 190 -16.06 -14.67 15.07
CA ARG A 190 -17.09 -13.80 15.67
C ARG A 190 -18.44 -14.52 15.81
N SER A 191 -18.90 -15.22 14.77
CA SER A 191 -20.18 -15.95 14.84
C SER A 191 -20.15 -17.07 15.88
N ARG A 192 -19.05 -17.82 16.01
CA ARG A 192 -18.90 -18.85 17.04
C ARG A 192 -18.93 -18.29 18.45
N TYR A 193 -18.26 -17.16 18.70
CA TYR A 193 -18.30 -16.51 20.01
C TYR A 193 -19.71 -15.98 20.31
N THR A 194 -20.37 -15.29 19.36
CA THR A 194 -21.74 -14.80 19.58
C THR A 194 -22.77 -15.91 19.78
N VAL A 195 -22.61 -17.07 19.12
CA VAL A 195 -23.46 -18.24 19.33
C VAL A 195 -23.22 -18.83 20.72
N ARG A 196 -21.95 -19.00 21.12
CA ARG A 196 -21.60 -19.50 22.45
C ARG A 196 -22.18 -18.65 23.58
N TRP A 197 -22.15 -17.32 23.45
CA TRP A 197 -22.76 -16.41 24.43
C TRP A 197 -24.30 -16.50 24.47
N ASN A 198 -24.96 -16.76 23.34
CA ASN A 198 -26.41 -16.89 23.29
C ASN A 198 -26.91 -18.24 23.83
N ASP A 199 -26.12 -19.30 23.67
CA ASP A 199 -26.42 -20.62 24.25
C ASP A 199 -26.28 -20.60 25.78
N GLU A 200 -25.35 -19.79 26.31
CA GLU A 200 -25.12 -19.65 27.76
C GLU A 200 -26.24 -18.85 28.48
N TYR A 201 -27.05 -18.09 27.74
CA TYR A 201 -28.24 -17.38 28.26
C TYR A 201 -29.56 -18.13 28.04
N THR A 202 -29.59 -19.21 27.26
CA THR A 202 -30.82 -19.97 26.97
C THR A 202 -30.97 -21.27 27.76
N SER A 203 -29.99 -21.66 28.59
CA SER A 203 -30.18 -22.66 29.64
C SER A 203 -30.66 -22.02 30.95
N VAL A 204 -31.87 -21.46 30.94
CA VAL A 204 -32.62 -21.11 32.17
C VAL A 204 -33.75 -22.11 32.31
N ASP A 205 -33.41 -23.34 32.68
CA ASP A 205 -34.25 -24.21 33.50
C ASP A 205 -33.36 -25.28 34.12
N GLY A 206 -33.10 -25.17 35.41
CA GLY A 206 -32.17 -26.04 36.12
C GLY A 206 -31.68 -25.39 37.39
N ASP A 207 -32.40 -25.61 38.47
CA ASP A 207 -32.07 -25.25 39.84
C ASP A 207 -30.59 -25.53 40.16
N GLY A 208 -29.79 -24.49 40.24
CA GLY A 208 -28.40 -24.54 40.64
C GLY A 208 -28.00 -23.14 41.10
N GLU A 209 -27.56 -23.04 42.36
CA GLU A 209 -27.19 -21.81 43.04
C GLU A 209 -26.37 -20.84 42.16
N PRO A 210 -26.53 -19.52 42.35
CA PRO A 210 -25.67 -18.55 41.71
C PRO A 210 -24.22 -18.83 42.13
N VAL A 211 -23.40 -19.28 41.18
CA VAL A 211 -21.96 -19.40 41.36
C VAL A 211 -21.42 -17.98 41.51
N ASP A 212 -20.96 -17.68 42.72
CA ASP A 212 -20.36 -16.43 43.13
C ASP A 212 -19.07 -16.19 42.30
N LEU A 213 -19.19 -15.35 41.26
CA LEU A 213 -18.14 -15.04 40.28
C LEU A 213 -17.04 -14.13 40.84
N ASP A 214 -17.15 -13.66 42.09
CA ASP A 214 -16.12 -12.85 42.75
C ASP A 214 -14.86 -13.66 43.14
N ARG A 215 -14.82 -14.97 42.84
CA ARG A 215 -13.68 -15.85 43.16
C ARG A 215 -12.96 -16.46 41.96
N VAL A 216 -13.32 -16.13 40.73
CA VAL A 216 -12.47 -16.46 39.58
C VAL A 216 -11.34 -15.44 39.55
N GLY A 217 -10.22 -15.83 40.17
CA GLY A 217 -8.99 -15.04 40.17
C GLY A 217 -8.66 -14.58 38.76
N MET A 218 -8.72 -13.26 38.54
CA MET A 218 -8.04 -12.62 37.44
C MET A 218 -6.55 -12.93 37.61
N SER A 219 -6.08 -13.95 36.90
CA SER A 219 -4.65 -14.12 36.69
C SER A 219 -4.19 -12.92 35.85
N PRO A 220 -3.27 -12.08 36.36
CA PRO A 220 -2.79 -10.94 35.61
C PRO A 220 -1.79 -11.42 34.56
N LEU A 221 -2.05 -11.05 33.30
CA LEU A 221 -1.08 -10.80 32.22
C LEU A 221 -0.03 -11.89 31.94
N ASP A 222 -0.19 -12.62 30.84
CA ASP A 222 0.76 -12.49 29.70
C ASP A 222 0.33 -13.36 28.52
N ALA A 223 -0.37 -12.74 27.58
CA ALA A 223 -0.31 -13.04 26.15
C ALA A 223 -1.23 -12.03 25.46
N THR A 224 -0.80 -10.78 25.39
CA THR A 224 -1.16 -10.00 24.21
C THR A 224 -0.54 -10.75 23.05
N GLU A 225 -1.32 -11.64 22.44
CA GLU A 225 -1.00 -12.32 21.19
C GLU A 225 -0.98 -11.23 20.12
N ARG A 226 0.13 -10.51 20.13
CA ARG A 226 0.64 -9.70 19.04
C ARG A 226 0.85 -10.71 17.94
N THR A 227 -0.22 -10.96 17.18
CA THR A 227 -0.19 -11.62 15.88
C THR A 227 0.62 -10.71 14.98
N THR A 228 1.93 -10.76 15.19
CA THR A 228 2.92 -10.23 14.28
C THR A 228 2.66 -10.95 12.96
N THR A 229 2.66 -10.19 11.89
CA THR A 229 2.50 -10.61 10.51
C THR A 229 3.50 -11.69 10.04
N LEU A 230 4.29 -12.27 10.93
CA LEU A 230 5.34 -13.26 10.69
C LEU A 230 4.80 -14.69 10.57
N ASP A 231 3.70 -15.07 11.23
CA ASP A 231 3.22 -16.47 11.19
C ASP A 231 2.61 -16.89 9.85
N TYR A 232 2.14 -15.94 9.04
CA TYR A 232 1.58 -16.23 7.72
C TYR A 232 2.63 -16.34 6.60
N ALA A 233 3.89 -15.96 6.86
CA ALA A 233 4.99 -16.18 5.92
C ALA A 233 5.44 -17.65 5.86
N SER A 234 4.92 -18.52 6.73
CA SER A 234 5.22 -19.95 6.76
C SER A 234 4.31 -20.81 5.85
N ILE A 235 3.27 -20.24 5.25
CA ILE A 235 2.40 -20.94 4.30
C ILE A 235 3.05 -20.89 2.91
N THR A 236 4.01 -21.80 2.73
CA THR A 236 4.42 -22.45 1.48
C THR A 236 4.67 -21.56 0.26
N ASP A 237 5.95 -21.19 0.11
CA ASP A 237 6.55 -20.82 -1.16
C ASP A 237 6.86 -22.09 -1.99
N ASP A 238 5.83 -22.83 -2.38
CA ASP A 238 5.92 -24.06 -3.19
C ASP A 238 6.06 -23.74 -4.69
N SER A 239 6.97 -22.82 -5.03
CA SER A 239 7.26 -22.45 -6.43
C SER A 239 8.67 -22.80 -6.88
N THR A 240 9.27 -23.85 -6.29
CA THR A 240 10.54 -24.45 -6.76
C THR A 240 10.45 -25.97 -6.93
N THR A 241 9.45 -26.48 -7.64
CA THR A 241 9.46 -27.85 -8.16
C THR A 241 8.89 -27.92 -9.57
N ALA A 242 9.67 -27.51 -10.57
CA ALA A 242 9.55 -28.03 -11.94
C ALA A 242 10.71 -27.53 -12.82
N ALA A 243 11.83 -28.24 -12.77
CA ALA A 243 12.67 -28.46 -13.94
C ALA A 243 13.08 -29.94 -13.88
N GLY A 244 12.81 -30.65 -14.98
CA GLY A 244 12.73 -32.09 -15.02
C GLY A 244 14.02 -32.83 -14.69
N ASP A 245 13.84 -34.06 -14.23
CA ASP A 245 14.54 -35.17 -14.85
C ASP A 245 13.68 -36.43 -14.73
N GLY A 246 13.25 -36.91 -15.89
CA GLY A 246 12.55 -38.18 -16.00
C GLY A 246 13.51 -39.32 -15.75
N ARG A 247 13.11 -40.27 -14.92
CA ARG A 247 13.53 -41.67 -15.06
C ARG A 247 12.43 -42.59 -14.59
N TYR A 248 11.60 -42.95 -15.57
CA TYR A 248 10.86 -44.19 -15.62
C TYR A 248 11.87 -45.34 -15.44
N ARG A 249 11.79 -46.10 -14.34
CA ARG A 249 12.36 -47.45 -14.32
C ARG A 249 11.47 -48.37 -13.51
N ASP A 250 10.67 -49.05 -14.31
CA ASP A 250 9.94 -50.27 -14.05
C ASP A 250 10.90 -51.39 -13.59
N SER A 251 10.55 -52.08 -12.52
CA SER A 251 11.05 -53.43 -12.19
C SER A 251 10.30 -53.95 -10.96
N ARG A 252 9.08 -54.43 -11.18
CA ARG A 252 8.50 -55.55 -10.43
C ARG A 252 8.84 -56.84 -11.17
N ASP A 253 8.94 -57.92 -10.40
CA ASP A 253 9.02 -59.32 -10.81
C ASP A 253 10.41 -59.91 -11.08
N ALA A 254 11.02 -60.41 -10.00
CA ALA A 254 11.68 -61.71 -10.00
C ALA A 254 11.61 -62.30 -8.57
N ARG A 255 10.55 -63.07 -8.30
CA ARG A 255 10.61 -64.20 -7.37
C ARG A 255 10.75 -65.46 -8.23
N GLY A 256 11.85 -66.16 -8.04
CA GLY A 256 12.24 -67.40 -8.68
C GLY A 256 13.62 -67.77 -8.18
#